data_AF-A0AAU2QAX0-F1
#
_entry.id   AF-A0AAU2QAX0-F1
#
_cell.length_a   1.000
_cell.length_b   1.000
_cell.length_c   1.000
_cell.angle_alpha   90.00
_cell.angle_beta   90.00
_cell.angle_gamma   90.00
#
_symmetry.space_group_name_H-M   'P 1'
#
loop_
_entity.id
_entity.type
_entity.pdbx_description
1 polymer ?
#
loop_
_entity_poly.entity_id
_entity_poly.type
_entity_poly.pdbx_seq_one_letter_code
_entity_poly.pdbx_strand_id
1 'polypeptide(L)' 'MTLIERILISPGGYAHLPRSCVHYVDDLRAAGWGWINEPDPLYWDRIAVDNPAPATNGNLGLTADRRCTHCENAFRAV' A
#
# COMPACT_ATOMS: atom_id res chain seq x y z
N MET A 1 -11.71 -0.56 14.52
CA MET A 1 -10.34 -0.53 13.97
C MET A 1 -10.26 -1.61 12.90
N THR A 2 -10.19 -1.21 11.64
CA THR A 2 -9.94 -2.11 10.51
C THR A 2 -8.49 -2.58 10.59
N LEU A 3 -8.27 -3.90 10.66
CA LEU A 3 -6.94 -4.49 10.64
C LEU A 3 -6.41 -4.43 9.20
N ILE A 4 -5.42 -3.58 8.97
CA ILE A 4 -4.68 -3.56 7.71
C ILE A 4 -3.62 -4.64 7.81
N GLU A 5 -3.85 -5.78 7.14
CA GLU A 5 -2.90 -6.90 7.15
C GLU A 5 -1.64 -6.61 6.34
N ARG A 6 -1.79 -5.81 5.27
CA ARG A 6 -0.70 -5.50 4.34
C ARG A 6 -0.96 -4.20 3.60
N ILE A 7 0.11 -3.47 3.32
CA ILE A 7 0.12 -2.36 2.38
C ILE A 7 0.98 -2.78 1.19
N LEU A 8 0.43 -2.68 -0.02
CA LEU A 8 1.12 -2.99 -1.27
C LEU A 8 1.70 -1.71 -1.85
N ILE A 9 2.92 -1.78 -2.38
CA ILE A 9 3.64 -0.65 -2.95
C ILE A 9 3.85 -0.92 -4.42
N SER A 10 3.20 -0.13 -5.26
CA SER A 10 3.31 -0.25 -6.71
C SER A 10 4.63 0.34 -7.22
N PRO A 11 5.14 -0.12 -8.37
CA PRO A 11 6.29 0.49 -9.03
C PRO A 11 6.12 1.99 -9.33
N GLY A 12 4.88 2.47 -9.41
CA GLY A 12 4.55 3.88 -9.64
C GLY A 12 4.54 4.76 -8.38
N GLY A 13 4.89 4.21 -7.21
CA GLY A 13 4.96 4.96 -5.95
C GLY A 13 3.61 5.14 -5.24
N TYR A 14 2.63 4.27 -5.51
CA TYR A 14 1.34 4.30 -4.82
C TYR A 14 1.21 3.17 -3.81
N ALA A 15 0.62 3.49 -2.66
CA ALA A 15 0.19 2.54 -1.66
C ALA A 15 -1.21 2.02 -1.99
N HIS A 16 -1.41 0.71 -1.86
CA HIS A 16 -2.68 0.03 -2.06
C HIS A 16 -3.02 -0.86 -0.87
N LEU A 17 -4.32 -0.98 -0.59
CA LEU A 17 -4.87 -1.97 0.33
C LEU A 17 -5.39 -3.17 -0.47
N PRO A 18 -5.01 -4.41 -0.10
CA PRO A 18 -5.54 -5.62 -0.72
C PRO A 18 -7.07 -5.64 -0.69
N ARG A 19 -7.70 -6.12 -1.77
CA ARG A 19 -9.16 -6.21 -1.95
C ARG A 19 -9.93 -4.87 -1.95
N SER A 20 -9.29 -3.73 -1.70
CA SER A 20 -9.95 -2.42 -1.73
C SER A 20 -9.96 -1.74 -3.11
N CYS A 21 -9.15 -2.24 -4.07
CA CYS A 21 -9.18 -1.80 -5.46
C CYS A 21 -8.68 -2.91 -6.39
N VAL A 22 -8.84 -2.73 -7.71
CA VAL A 22 -8.38 -3.67 -8.75
C VAL A 22 -7.02 -3.29 -9.36
N HIS A 23 -6.29 -2.36 -8.74
CA HIS A 23 -5.05 -1.82 -9.30
C HIS A 23 -3.79 -2.62 -8.91
N TYR A 24 -3.93 -3.68 -8.13
CA TYR A 24 -2.84 -4.60 -7.83
C TYR A 24 -3.06 -5.92 -8.58
N VAL A 25 -1.99 -6.67 -8.77
CA VAL A 25 -2.00 -7.97 -9.45
C VAL A 25 -1.81 -9.11 -8.44
N ASP A 26 -2.21 -10.32 -8.81
CA ASP A 26 -2.09 -11.49 -7.93
C ASP A 26 -0.62 -11.87 -7.67
N ASP A 27 0.21 -11.89 -8.72
CA ASP A 27 1.66 -12.13 -8.59
C ASP A 27 2.44 -10.81 -8.44
N LEU A 28 2.44 -10.31 -7.21
CA LEU A 28 3.14 -9.09 -6.81
C LEU A 28 4.65 -9.15 -7.11
N ARG A 29 5.28 -10.30 -6.88
CA ARG A 29 6.73 -10.44 -7.02
C ARG A 29 7.13 -10.42 -8.49
N ALA A 30 6.43 -11.15 -9.36
CA ALA A 30 6.69 -11.13 -10.80
C ALA A 30 6.46 -9.73 -11.41
N ALA A 31 5.48 -8.99 -10.89
CA ALA A 31 5.21 -7.61 -11.32
C ALA A 31 6.12 -6.55 -10.66
N GLY A 32 7.10 -6.96 -9.84
CA GLY A 32 8.07 -6.05 -9.25
C GLY A 32 7.55 -5.17 -8.12
N TRP A 33 6.43 -5.55 -7.48
CA TRP A 33 5.84 -4.82 -6.36
C TRP A 33 6.61 -5.03 -5.05
N GLY A 34 6.49 -4.06 -4.16
CA GLY A 34 6.89 -4.14 -2.76
C GLY A 34 5.67 -4.26 -1.86
N TRP A 35 5.88 -4.62 -0.59
CA TRP A 35 4.81 -4.58 0.42
C TRP A 35 5.34 -4.45 1.84
N ILE A 36 4.45 -4.06 2.75
CA ILE A 36 4.66 -3.98 4.19
C ILE A 36 3.66 -4.91 4.85
N ASN A 37 4.13 -5.90 5.62
CA ASN A 37 3.28 -6.78 6.41
C ASN A 37 2.96 -6.15 7.77
N GLU A 38 1.76 -6.41 8.27
CA GLU A 38 1.33 -6.02 9.63
C GLU A 38 1.69 -4.58 9.99
N PRO A 39 1.37 -3.60 9.12
CA PRO A 39 1.66 -2.19 9.42
C PRO A 39 0.89 -1.74 10.67
N ASP A 40 1.42 -0.71 11.33
CA ASP A 40 0.67 0.01 12.37
C ASP A 40 -0.72 0.41 11.82
N PRO A 41 -1.81 0.31 12.60
CA PRO A 41 -3.16 0.59 12.10
C PRO A 41 -3.34 2.00 11.52
N LEU A 42 -2.54 2.97 11.97
CA LEU A 42 -2.54 4.35 11.48
C LEU A 42 -1.53 4.58 10.36
N TYR A 43 -0.73 3.57 10.02
CA TYR A 43 0.35 3.71 9.03
C TYR A 43 -0.19 4.10 7.67
N TRP A 44 -1.30 3.50 7.23
CA TRP A 44 -1.99 3.89 5.99
C TRP A 44 -2.33 5.37 5.97
N ASP A 45 -2.89 5.90 7.05
CA ASP A 45 -3.33 7.29 7.11
C ASP A 45 -2.19 8.31 7.09
N ARG A 46 -0.97 7.86 7.46
CA ARG A 46 0.24 8.69 7.50
C ARG A 46 1.01 8.70 6.17
N ILE A 47 0.63 7.90 5.18
CA ILE A 47 1.34 7.85 3.89
C ILE A 47 1.09 9.16 3.15
N ALA A 48 2.16 9.93 2.96
CA ALA A 48 2.18 11.21 2.27
C ALA A 48 3.59 11.51 1.74
N VAL A 49 3.73 12.59 0.97
CA VAL A 49 5.02 13.01 0.37
C VAL A 49 6.08 13.29 1.44
N ASP A 50 5.66 13.85 2.57
CA ASP A 50 6.51 14.15 3.73
C ASP A 50 6.74 12.95 4.65
N ASN A 51 5.94 11.90 4.54
CA ASN A 51 6.10 10.64 5.27
C ASN A 51 5.86 9.44 4.36
N PRO A 52 6.83 9.14 3.47
CA PRO A 52 6.67 8.07 2.51
C PRO A 52 6.85 6.69 3.16
N ALA A 53 6.19 5.69 2.60
CA ALA A 53 6.22 4.31 3.06
C ALA A 53 7.21 3.48 2.24
N PRO A 54 8.38 3.07 2.78
CA PRO A 54 9.31 2.18 2.09
C PRO A 54 8.83 0.73 2.15
N ALA A 55 9.07 -0.03 1.08
CA ALA A 55 8.76 -1.45 1.05
C ALA A 55 9.70 -2.24 1.98
N THR A 56 9.15 -3.13 2.81
CA THR A 56 9.95 -4.00 3.69
C THR A 56 10.06 -5.43 3.15
N ASN A 57 9.27 -5.76 2.12
CA ASN A 57 9.24 -7.05 1.46
C ASN A 57 9.04 -6.87 -0.06
N GLY A 58 9.35 -7.91 -0.83
CA GLY A 58 9.25 -7.86 -2.29
C GLY A 58 10.38 -7.02 -2.88
N ASN A 59 10.02 -6.00 -3.67
CA ASN A 59 10.95 -5.02 -4.18
C ASN A 59 11.25 -3.92 -3.14
N LEU A 60 12.39 -4.04 -2.45
CA LEU A 60 12.84 -3.12 -1.40
C LEU A 60 13.27 -1.74 -1.91
N GLY A 61 13.44 -1.57 -3.23
CA GLY A 61 13.76 -0.28 -3.83
C GLY A 61 12.54 0.64 -3.99
N LEU A 62 11.33 0.15 -3.67
CA LEU A 62 10.10 0.92 -3.83
C LEU A 62 9.73 1.67 -2.56
N THR A 63 9.10 2.82 -2.79
CA THR A 63 8.57 3.69 -1.75
C THR A 63 7.28 4.30 -2.26
N ALA A 64 6.23 4.30 -1.44
CA ALA A 64 4.97 4.96 -1.75
C ALA A 64 4.85 6.30 -1.01
N ASP A 65 4.61 7.36 -1.75
CA ASP A 65 4.39 8.71 -1.20
C ASP A 65 2.91 9.14 -1.27
N ARG A 66 2.08 8.33 -1.93
CA ARG A 66 0.67 8.60 -2.18
C ARG A 66 -0.15 7.36 -1.95
N ARG A 67 -1.36 7.56 -1.43
CA ARG A 67 -2.38 6.51 -1.35
C ARG A 67 -3.12 6.40 -2.66
N CYS A 68 -3.50 5.18 -3.04
CA CYS A 68 -4.44 4.98 -4.11
C CYS A 68 -5.80 5.56 -3.72
N THR A 69 -6.31 6.52 -4.51
CA THR A 69 -7.59 7.19 -4.24
C THR A 69 -8.77 6.21 -4.17
N HIS A 70 -8.78 5.14 -4.98
CA HIS A 70 -9.82 4.11 -4.89
C HIS A 70 -9.76 3.34 -3.57
N CYS A 71 -8.55 2.99 -3.10
CA CYS A 71 -8.38 2.36 -1.79
C CYS A 71 -8.81 3.32 -0.67
N GLU A 72 -8.43 4.60 -0.75
CA GLU A 72 -8.78 5.59 0.27
C GLU A 72 -10.31 5.77 0.37
N ASN A 73 -11.00 5.84 -0.76
CA ASN A 73 -12.46 5.95 -0.78
C ASN A 73 -13.13 4.69 -0.23
N ALA A 74 -12.67 3.50 -0.63
CA ALA A 74 -13.21 2.23 -0.14
C ALA A 74 -12.96 2.03 1.36
N PHE A 75 -11.80 2.46 1.86
CA PHE A 75 -11.42 2.36 3.27
C PHE A 75 -12.21 3.29 4.18
N ARG A 76 -12.65 4.45 3.68
CA ARG A 76 -13.49 5.41 4.43
C ARG A 76 -14.98 5.07 4.42
N ALA A 77 -15.42 4.13 3.57
CA ALA A 77 -16.81 3.73 3.43
C ALA A 77 -17.25 2.63 4.42
N VAL A 78 -16.32 2.16 5.26
CA VAL A 78 -16.52 1.18 6.35
C VAL A 78 -16.32 1.86 7.70
#